data_AF-A0A2A5X5A1-F1
#
_entry.id   AF-A0A2A5X5A1-F1
#
_cell.length_a   1.000
_cell.length_b   1.000
_cell.length_c   1.000
_cell.angle_alpha   90.00
_cell.angle_beta   90.00
_cell.angle_gamma   90.00
#
_symmetry.space_group_name_H-M   'P 1'
#
loop_
_entity.id
_entity.type
_entity.pdbx_description
1 polymer ?
#
loop_
_entity_poly.entity_id
_entity_poly.type
_entity_poly.pdbx_seq_one_letter_code
_entity_poly.pdbx_strand_id
1 'polypeptide(L)'
;NHSPFISSGKNDTPDATLFAKEMGFEDYDNNRSIRFKELIESKDKISYQDFKRIKYDHSYPKPYHFSWMNIDYLDLIKPEDYPEIETLISRVQNWDRKAAANSLGAGTFACLYDKLKKVYRKLPEPKIIPITILVDAFHHTKEHFIKYFGTMDVSLGDYQKLVRGDKEIPIFGLPDVITSMASRPYQNGQTRVVSGESYIALVEFDRNQPNPKIETVISYGSSENASSPHFDDQMELYAAFKTKPMTLDKDEVYANAKRIYHPQ
;
A
#
# COMPACT_ATOMS: atom_id res chain seq x y z
N ASN A 1 -0.59 7.26 -12.21
CA ASN A 1 -0.21 8.01 -11.00
C ASN A 1 -1.38 8.91 -10.64
N HIS A 2 -1.17 10.09 -10.06
CA HIS A 2 -2.19 11.15 -9.93
C HIS A 2 -1.71 12.38 -10.69
N SER A 3 -2.60 13.35 -10.87
CA SER A 3 -2.31 14.56 -11.63
C SER A 3 -1.14 15.37 -11.06
N PRO A 4 -0.15 15.77 -11.88
CA PRO A 4 0.92 16.66 -11.44
C PRO A 4 0.41 18.08 -11.13
N PHE A 5 -0.79 18.42 -11.59
CA PHE A 5 -1.43 19.74 -11.42
C PHE A 5 -2.09 19.92 -10.05
N ILE A 6 -1.85 19.01 -9.10
CA ILE A 6 -2.23 19.14 -7.69
C ILE A 6 -1.07 18.80 -6.74
N SER A 7 0.16 18.88 -7.23
CA SER A 7 1.37 18.43 -6.51
C SER A 7 1.89 19.42 -5.46
N SER A 8 1.29 20.61 -5.34
CA SER A 8 1.67 21.65 -4.38
C SER A 8 0.44 22.32 -3.75
N GLY A 9 0.67 23.35 -2.92
CA GLY A 9 -0.41 24.17 -2.38
C GLY A 9 -1.25 24.80 -3.49
N LYS A 10 -2.54 25.06 -3.19
CA LYS A 10 -3.54 25.55 -4.17
C LYS A 10 -3.07 26.72 -5.05
N ASN A 11 -2.24 27.62 -4.52
CA ASN A 11 -1.77 28.81 -5.22
C ASN A 11 -0.47 28.61 -6.02
N ASP A 12 0.23 27.49 -5.83
CA ASP A 12 1.55 27.21 -6.40
C ASP A 12 1.53 26.00 -7.36
N THR A 13 0.34 25.51 -7.71
CA THR A 13 0.21 24.34 -8.58
C THR A 13 0.36 24.74 -10.05
N PRO A 14 1.03 23.92 -10.90
CA PRO A 14 1.16 24.26 -12.31
C PRO A 14 -0.21 24.32 -13.01
N ASP A 15 -0.39 25.30 -13.89
CA ASP A 15 -1.59 25.42 -14.73
C ASP A 15 -1.50 24.42 -15.90
N ALA A 16 -2.42 23.45 -15.91
CA ALA A 16 -2.49 22.41 -16.93
C ALA A 16 -2.65 22.97 -18.36
N THR A 17 -3.24 24.15 -18.53
CA THR A 17 -3.44 24.79 -19.84
C THR A 17 -2.15 25.27 -20.49
N LEU A 18 -1.06 25.38 -19.70
CA LEU A 18 0.27 25.73 -20.19
C LEU A 18 1.03 24.54 -20.79
N PHE A 19 0.46 23.32 -20.76
CA PHE A 19 1.08 22.10 -21.23
C PHE A 19 0.28 21.49 -22.40
N ALA A 20 1.00 20.93 -23.37
CA ALA A 20 0.40 20.24 -24.51
C ALA A 20 -0.24 18.91 -24.06
N LYS A 21 -1.41 18.57 -24.60
CA LYS A 21 -2.14 17.34 -24.21
C LYS A 21 -1.35 16.06 -24.54
N GLU A 22 -0.52 16.13 -25.57
CA GLU A 22 0.34 15.03 -26.05
C GLU A 22 1.43 14.64 -25.04
N MET A 23 1.69 15.46 -24.03
CA MET A 23 2.57 15.09 -22.90
C MET A 23 1.97 13.96 -22.06
N GLY A 24 0.65 13.73 -22.15
CA GLY A 24 -0.01 12.56 -21.55
C GLY A 24 0.02 12.55 -20.02
N PHE A 25 0.06 13.73 -19.38
CA PHE A 25 -0.09 13.83 -17.94
C PHE A 25 -1.45 13.31 -17.49
N GLU A 26 -1.48 12.62 -16.35
CA GLU A 26 -2.74 12.26 -15.71
C GLU A 26 -3.54 13.52 -15.36
N ASP A 27 -4.82 13.52 -15.70
CA ASP A 27 -5.80 14.56 -15.39
C ASP A 27 -6.76 14.15 -14.26
N TYR A 28 -6.44 13.06 -13.58
CA TYR A 28 -7.25 12.47 -12.52
C TYR A 28 -6.46 12.30 -11.22
N ASP A 29 -7.21 12.18 -10.13
CA ASP A 29 -6.73 11.78 -8.83
C ASP A 29 -7.06 10.33 -8.52
N ASN A 30 -6.37 9.78 -7.52
CA ASN A 30 -6.63 8.44 -7.03
C ASN A 30 -6.74 8.41 -5.51
N ASN A 31 -7.06 7.26 -4.92
CA ASN A 31 -7.21 7.13 -3.48
C ASN A 31 -5.96 7.63 -2.72
N ARG A 32 -4.77 7.37 -3.27
CA ARG A 32 -3.50 7.72 -2.65
C ARG A 32 -3.31 9.24 -2.58
N SER A 33 -3.54 9.96 -3.68
CA SER A 33 -3.39 11.41 -3.71
C SER A 33 -4.43 12.11 -2.85
N ILE A 34 -5.68 11.67 -2.92
CA ILE A 34 -6.78 12.18 -2.08
C ILE A 34 -6.45 11.98 -0.60
N ARG A 35 -6.10 10.75 -0.19
CA ARG A 35 -5.78 10.45 1.21
C ARG A 35 -4.57 11.22 1.72
N PHE A 36 -3.53 11.33 0.91
CA PHE A 36 -2.34 12.10 1.27
C PHE A 36 -2.68 13.58 1.48
N LYS A 37 -3.50 14.16 0.59
CA LYS A 37 -3.95 15.54 0.69
C LYS A 37 -4.78 15.79 1.95
N GLU A 38 -5.76 14.93 2.24
CA GLU A 38 -6.54 15.00 3.50
C GLU A 38 -5.65 15.06 4.74
N LEU A 39 -4.60 14.22 4.76
CA LEU A 39 -3.70 14.11 5.89
C LEU A 39 -2.78 15.32 6.05
N ILE A 40 -2.21 15.83 4.95
CA ILE A 40 -1.34 17.01 4.98
C ILE A 40 -2.13 18.29 5.28
N GLU A 41 -3.30 18.47 4.67
CA GLU A 41 -4.14 19.66 4.87
C GLU A 41 -4.84 19.68 6.24
N SER A 42 -4.85 18.55 6.98
CA SER A 42 -5.40 18.51 8.34
C SER A 42 -4.61 19.33 9.36
N LYS A 43 -3.41 19.81 9.00
CA LYS A 43 -2.54 20.60 9.87
C LYS A 43 -1.79 21.67 9.10
N ASP A 44 -1.72 22.88 9.67
CA ASP A 44 -0.91 23.97 9.11
C ASP A 44 0.61 23.67 9.13
N LYS A 45 1.05 22.87 10.11
CA LYS A 45 2.46 22.47 10.27
C LYS A 45 2.54 20.98 10.60
N ILE A 46 3.53 20.33 10.01
CA ILE A 46 3.78 18.90 10.16
C ILE A 46 5.05 18.73 11.00
N SER A 47 4.93 18.10 12.17
CA SER A 47 6.09 17.62 12.93
C SER A 47 6.69 16.38 12.26
N TYR A 48 7.92 16.01 12.63
CA TYR A 48 8.51 14.76 12.14
C TYR A 48 7.67 13.51 12.50
N GLN A 49 7.02 13.50 13.67
CA GLN A 49 6.10 12.42 14.05
C GLN A 49 4.84 12.40 13.18
N ASP A 50 4.31 13.58 12.83
CA ASP A 50 3.21 13.68 11.88
C ASP A 50 3.63 13.15 10.50
N PHE A 51 4.80 13.55 10.03
CA PHE A 51 5.37 13.07 8.76
C PHE A 51 5.48 11.53 8.72
N LYS A 52 6.03 10.91 9.77
CA LYS A 52 6.09 9.44 9.89
C LYS A 52 4.69 8.81 9.87
N ARG A 53 3.74 9.37 10.62
CA ARG A 53 2.36 8.86 10.64
C ARG A 53 1.70 8.93 9.26
N ILE A 54 1.88 10.03 8.53
CA ILE A 54 1.34 10.21 7.17
C ILE A 54 2.00 9.23 6.20
N LYS A 55 3.33 9.11 6.24
CA LYS A 55 4.10 8.21 5.39
C LYS A 55 3.66 6.75 5.51
N TYR A 56 3.24 6.33 6.70
CA TYR A 56 2.79 4.97 6.98
C TYR A 56 1.26 4.82 7.09
N ASP A 57 0.49 5.84 6.70
CA ASP A 57 -0.95 5.67 6.54
C ASP A 57 -1.23 4.65 5.44
N HIS A 58 -2.09 3.69 5.73
CA HIS A 58 -2.41 2.58 4.85
C HIS A 58 -3.92 2.43 4.72
N SER A 59 -4.61 3.57 4.69
CA SER A 59 -6.06 3.66 4.65
C SER A 59 -6.53 4.11 3.27
N TYR A 60 -7.68 3.63 2.81
CA TYR A 60 -8.40 4.29 1.72
C TYR A 60 -9.22 5.48 2.24
N PRO A 61 -9.43 6.53 1.43
CA PRO A 61 -10.36 7.61 1.76
C PRO A 61 -11.82 7.13 1.74
N LYS A 62 -12.74 7.99 2.17
CA LYS A 62 -14.19 7.80 2.05
C LYS A 62 -14.81 9.01 1.31
N PRO A 63 -15.45 8.83 0.14
CA PRO A 63 -15.62 7.58 -0.62
C PRO A 63 -14.31 7.07 -1.26
N TYR A 64 -14.37 5.95 -2.00
CA TYR A 64 -13.22 5.50 -2.78
C TYR A 64 -13.03 6.39 -4.01
N HIS A 65 -11.79 6.52 -4.47
CA HIS A 65 -11.39 7.29 -5.64
C HIS A 65 -10.45 6.45 -6.52
N PHE A 66 -10.84 5.24 -6.91
CA PHE A 66 -10.03 4.48 -7.86
C PHE A 66 -10.13 5.10 -9.25
N SER A 67 -9.01 5.47 -9.85
CA SER A 67 -9.01 6.09 -11.20
C SER A 67 -9.36 5.13 -12.33
N TRP A 68 -9.43 3.84 -12.03
CA TRP A 68 -9.61 2.77 -13.00
C TRP A 68 -10.76 1.84 -12.63
N MET A 69 -11.56 2.09 -11.60
CA MET A 69 -12.81 1.34 -11.39
C MET A 69 -13.73 2.12 -10.48
N ASN A 70 -15.03 1.93 -10.59
CA ASN A 70 -15.99 2.46 -9.63
C ASN A 70 -16.70 1.30 -8.93
N ILE A 71 -16.48 1.21 -7.61
CA ILE A 71 -17.08 0.20 -6.73
C ILE A 71 -18.11 0.80 -5.76
N ASP A 72 -18.64 1.99 -6.04
CA ASP A 72 -19.53 2.72 -5.13
C ASP A 72 -20.83 1.94 -4.85
N TYR A 73 -21.23 1.07 -5.79
CA TYR A 73 -22.38 0.18 -5.61
C TYR A 73 -22.16 -0.89 -4.55
N LEU A 74 -20.94 -1.07 -4.03
CA LEU A 74 -20.65 -1.94 -2.90
C LEU A 74 -21.44 -1.53 -1.65
N ASP A 75 -21.59 -0.22 -1.42
CA ASP A 75 -22.31 0.32 -0.26
C ASP A 75 -23.85 0.20 -0.43
N LEU A 76 -24.33 -0.15 -1.63
CA LEU A 76 -25.76 -0.33 -1.94
C LEU A 76 -26.23 -1.78 -1.79
N ILE A 77 -25.30 -2.73 -1.63
CA ILE A 77 -25.65 -4.14 -1.47
C ILE A 77 -26.26 -4.34 -0.08
N LYS A 78 -27.43 -4.95 -0.02
CA LYS A 78 -28.07 -5.39 1.22
C LYS A 78 -27.54 -6.78 1.58
N PRO A 79 -26.72 -6.93 2.63
CA PRO A 79 -26.13 -8.22 2.96
C PRO A 79 -27.16 -9.32 3.23
N GLU A 80 -28.32 -8.96 3.79
CA GLU A 80 -29.43 -9.87 4.12
C GLU A 80 -30.07 -10.55 2.90
N ASP A 81 -29.92 -9.96 1.70
CA ASP A 81 -30.40 -10.55 0.45
C ASP A 81 -29.50 -11.72 -0.02
N TYR A 82 -28.31 -11.90 0.59
CA TYR A 82 -27.31 -12.91 0.22
C TYR A 82 -26.73 -13.66 1.44
N PRO A 83 -27.52 -14.46 2.18
CA PRO A 83 -27.12 -15.07 3.45
C PRO A 83 -25.80 -15.86 3.43
N GLU A 84 -25.47 -16.47 2.29
CA GLU A 84 -24.27 -17.27 2.11
C GLU A 84 -22.97 -16.44 2.06
N ILE A 85 -23.04 -15.15 1.72
CA ILE A 85 -21.90 -14.22 1.63
C ILE A 85 -22.11 -12.96 2.49
N GLU A 86 -23.22 -12.88 3.23
CA GLU A 86 -23.60 -11.79 4.13
C GLU A 86 -22.41 -11.33 5.00
N THR A 87 -21.72 -12.28 5.64
CA THR A 87 -20.56 -11.99 6.48
C THR A 87 -19.45 -11.25 5.73
N LEU A 88 -19.18 -11.60 4.47
CA LEU A 88 -18.13 -10.96 3.68
C LEU A 88 -18.54 -9.56 3.23
N ILE A 89 -19.78 -9.38 2.80
CA ILE A 89 -20.33 -8.08 2.37
C ILE A 89 -20.32 -7.12 3.57
N SER A 90 -20.96 -7.51 4.67
CA SER A 90 -21.03 -6.73 5.91
C SER A 90 -19.64 -6.37 6.43
N ARG A 91 -18.67 -7.29 6.33
CA ARG A 91 -17.31 -7.04 6.76
C ARG A 91 -16.63 -5.95 5.93
N VAL A 92 -16.76 -5.95 4.60
CA VAL A 92 -16.16 -4.92 3.76
C VAL A 92 -16.85 -3.56 3.95
N GLN A 93 -18.19 -3.54 4.09
CA GLN A 93 -18.95 -2.31 4.34
C GLN A 93 -18.62 -1.67 5.70
N ASN A 94 -18.44 -2.48 6.75
CA ASN A 94 -18.15 -2.00 8.11
C ASN A 94 -16.65 -1.82 8.40
N TRP A 95 -15.77 -2.22 7.48
CA TRP A 95 -14.32 -2.10 7.65
C TRP A 95 -13.88 -0.63 7.71
N ASP A 96 -12.86 -0.36 8.53
CA ASP A 96 -12.25 0.96 8.70
C ASP A 96 -11.38 1.42 7.52
N ARG A 97 -11.33 0.61 6.45
CA ARG A 97 -10.54 0.82 5.24
C ARG A 97 -9.02 0.82 5.45
N LYS A 98 -8.52 0.34 6.59
CA LYS A 98 -7.08 0.19 6.87
C LYS A 98 -6.54 -1.16 6.41
N ALA A 99 -5.55 -1.13 5.52
CA ALA A 99 -4.82 -2.27 4.99
C ALA A 99 -3.81 -2.87 5.99
N ALA A 100 -4.21 -3.07 7.24
CA ALA A 100 -3.37 -3.68 8.27
C ALA A 100 -3.27 -5.19 8.04
N ALA A 101 -2.10 -5.79 8.29
CA ALA A 101 -1.89 -7.22 8.08
C ALA A 101 -2.86 -8.11 8.88
N ASN A 102 -3.26 -7.71 10.09
CA ASN A 102 -4.21 -8.47 10.92
C ASN A 102 -5.70 -8.16 10.62
N SER A 103 -6.00 -7.34 9.60
CA SER A 103 -7.39 -6.94 9.31
C SER A 103 -8.12 -7.97 8.44
N LEU A 104 -9.25 -8.49 8.96
CA LEU A 104 -10.17 -9.32 8.20
C LEU A 104 -10.86 -8.54 7.08
N GLY A 105 -11.18 -7.27 7.32
CA GLY A 105 -11.77 -6.38 6.30
C GLY A 105 -10.83 -6.18 5.12
N ALA A 106 -9.55 -5.92 5.42
CA ALA A 106 -8.53 -5.78 4.39
C ALA A 106 -8.27 -7.10 3.65
N GLY A 107 -8.22 -8.25 4.34
CA GLY A 107 -8.06 -9.55 3.69
C GLY A 107 -9.23 -9.89 2.76
N THR A 108 -10.46 -9.65 3.20
CA THR A 108 -11.67 -9.85 2.38
C THR A 108 -11.66 -8.91 1.16
N PHE A 109 -11.34 -7.64 1.36
CA PHE A 109 -11.24 -6.67 0.27
C PHE A 109 -10.12 -7.01 -0.71
N ALA A 110 -8.96 -7.49 -0.24
CA ALA A 110 -7.84 -7.89 -1.09
C ALA A 110 -8.22 -9.01 -2.08
N CYS A 111 -8.87 -10.06 -1.56
CA CYS A 111 -9.32 -11.16 -2.42
C CYS A 111 -10.44 -10.71 -3.36
N LEU A 112 -11.41 -9.91 -2.88
CA LEU A 112 -12.47 -9.31 -3.70
C LEU A 112 -11.86 -8.49 -4.86
N TYR A 113 -10.93 -7.60 -4.55
CA TYR A 113 -10.21 -6.76 -5.50
C TYR A 113 -9.55 -7.59 -6.62
N ASP A 114 -8.91 -8.70 -6.25
CA ASP A 114 -8.29 -9.62 -7.21
C ASP A 114 -9.29 -10.32 -8.13
N LYS A 115 -10.50 -10.61 -7.65
CA LYS A 115 -11.60 -11.12 -8.51
C LYS A 115 -12.08 -10.02 -9.46
N LEU A 116 -12.28 -8.80 -8.97
CA LEU A 116 -12.77 -7.66 -9.76
C LEU A 116 -11.78 -7.21 -10.83
N LYS A 117 -10.47 -7.28 -10.57
CA LYS A 117 -9.41 -6.90 -11.51
C LYS A 117 -9.50 -7.66 -12.85
N LYS A 118 -10.01 -8.89 -12.84
CA LYS A 118 -10.21 -9.71 -14.06
C LYS A 118 -11.36 -9.21 -14.93
N VAL A 119 -12.34 -8.55 -14.32
CA VAL A 119 -13.57 -8.10 -14.97
C VAL A 119 -13.43 -6.66 -15.47
N TYR A 120 -12.75 -5.81 -14.70
CA TYR A 120 -12.59 -4.38 -14.97
C TYR A 120 -12.26 -4.03 -16.44
N ARG A 121 -11.27 -4.72 -17.03
CA ARG A 121 -10.80 -4.41 -18.40
C ARG A 121 -11.91 -4.52 -19.46
N LYS A 122 -12.99 -5.23 -19.16
CA LYS A 122 -14.13 -5.48 -20.05
C LYS A 122 -15.30 -4.51 -19.85
N LEU A 123 -15.31 -3.72 -18.78
CA LEU A 123 -16.40 -2.79 -18.50
C LEU A 123 -16.32 -1.56 -19.43
N PRO A 124 -17.45 -0.97 -19.87
CA PRO A 124 -17.45 0.32 -20.56
C PRO A 124 -17.18 1.46 -19.58
N GLU A 125 -16.72 2.61 -20.07
CA GLU A 125 -16.70 3.85 -19.27
C GLU A 125 -18.14 4.20 -18.84
N PRO A 126 -18.38 4.61 -17.59
CA PRO A 126 -17.42 5.07 -16.57
C PRO A 126 -16.90 3.97 -15.60
N LYS A 127 -16.84 2.70 -16.03
CA LYS A 127 -16.25 1.58 -15.29
C LYS A 127 -16.92 1.28 -13.94
N ILE A 128 -18.21 1.60 -13.83
CA ILE A 128 -19.05 1.20 -12.69
C ILE A 128 -19.18 -0.32 -12.68
N ILE A 129 -18.85 -0.94 -11.55
CA ILE A 129 -19.03 -2.36 -11.31
C ILE A 129 -20.48 -2.60 -10.83
N PRO A 130 -21.34 -3.28 -11.62
CA PRO A 130 -22.71 -3.56 -11.22
C PRO A 130 -22.79 -4.46 -9.97
N ILE A 131 -23.88 -4.35 -9.22
CA ILE A 131 -24.14 -5.17 -8.02
C ILE A 131 -24.00 -6.68 -8.32
N THR A 132 -24.50 -7.14 -9.46
CA THR A 132 -24.38 -8.55 -9.86
C THR A 132 -22.93 -9.03 -9.94
N ILE A 133 -22.03 -8.20 -10.50
CA ILE A 133 -20.60 -8.51 -10.59
C ILE A 133 -19.92 -8.46 -9.21
N LEU A 134 -20.32 -7.52 -8.35
CA LEU A 134 -19.82 -7.44 -6.97
C LEU A 134 -20.21 -8.69 -6.17
N VAL A 135 -21.48 -9.09 -6.25
CA VAL A 135 -22.01 -10.30 -5.61
C VAL A 135 -21.28 -11.55 -6.11
N ASP A 136 -21.13 -11.73 -7.41
CA ASP A 136 -20.36 -12.83 -8.00
C ASP A 136 -18.90 -12.85 -7.50
N ALA A 137 -18.28 -11.67 -7.36
CA ALA A 137 -16.92 -11.56 -6.85
C ALA A 137 -16.84 -11.92 -5.34
N PHE A 138 -17.87 -11.65 -4.55
CA PHE A 138 -17.98 -12.12 -3.17
C PHE A 138 -18.15 -13.64 -3.09
N HIS A 139 -18.96 -14.26 -3.96
CA HIS A 139 -19.05 -15.72 -4.07
C HIS A 139 -17.69 -16.35 -4.36
N HIS A 140 -16.97 -15.86 -5.38
CA HIS A 140 -15.63 -16.34 -5.68
C HIS A 140 -14.61 -16.05 -4.57
N THR A 141 -14.83 -15.04 -3.75
CA THR A 141 -14.01 -14.76 -2.56
C THR A 141 -14.26 -15.80 -1.48
N LYS A 142 -15.54 -16.10 -1.18
CA LYS A 142 -15.93 -17.18 -0.27
C LYS A 142 -15.36 -18.52 -0.72
N GLU A 143 -15.56 -18.90 -1.97
CA GLU A 143 -15.05 -20.17 -2.52
C GLU A 143 -13.52 -20.28 -2.37
N HIS A 144 -12.81 -19.19 -2.66
CA HIS A 144 -11.36 -19.13 -2.51
C HIS A 144 -10.94 -19.31 -1.05
N PHE A 145 -11.59 -18.59 -0.13
CA PHE A 145 -11.33 -18.66 1.30
C PHE A 145 -11.60 -20.06 1.87
N ILE A 146 -12.76 -20.65 1.58
CA ILE A 146 -13.08 -22.01 2.02
C ILE A 146 -12.12 -23.04 1.42
N LYS A 147 -11.80 -22.96 0.11
CA LYS A 147 -10.93 -23.93 -0.56
C LYS A 147 -9.51 -23.94 -0.02
N TYR A 148 -8.92 -22.76 0.24
CA TYR A 148 -7.49 -22.66 0.56
C TYR A 148 -7.20 -22.42 2.04
N PHE A 149 -8.15 -21.87 2.79
CA PHE A 149 -7.97 -21.51 4.20
C PHE A 149 -8.95 -22.24 5.13
N GLY A 150 -9.99 -22.90 4.58
CA GLY A 150 -11.00 -23.62 5.37
C GLY A 150 -11.94 -22.72 6.18
N THR A 151 -11.80 -21.40 6.08
CA THR A 151 -12.57 -20.40 6.83
C THR A 151 -12.77 -19.15 5.98
N MET A 152 -13.82 -18.38 6.28
CA MET A 152 -14.02 -17.03 5.73
C MET A 152 -13.26 -15.95 6.51
N ASP A 153 -12.71 -16.27 7.69
CA ASP A 153 -11.98 -15.34 8.56
C ASP A 153 -10.51 -15.30 8.20
N VAL A 154 -10.21 -14.71 7.05
CA VAL A 154 -8.84 -14.58 6.51
C VAL A 154 -8.39 -13.12 6.63
N SER A 155 -7.33 -12.86 7.40
CA SER A 155 -6.74 -11.53 7.50
C SER A 155 -5.92 -11.19 6.25
N LEU A 156 -5.59 -9.91 6.06
CA LEU A 156 -4.72 -9.51 4.95
C LEU A 156 -3.38 -10.25 4.96
N GLY A 157 -2.79 -10.46 6.13
CA GLY A 157 -1.51 -11.12 6.32
C GLY A 157 -1.58 -12.63 6.13
N ASP A 158 -2.75 -13.25 6.30
CA ASP A 158 -2.97 -14.66 5.92
C ASP A 158 -2.98 -14.79 4.40
N TYR A 159 -3.64 -13.85 3.72
CA TYR A 159 -3.82 -13.84 2.27
C TYR A 159 -2.61 -13.29 1.48
N GLN A 160 -1.92 -12.27 1.98
CA GLN A 160 -0.85 -11.54 1.31
C GLN A 160 0.45 -11.61 2.12
N LYS A 161 1.52 -12.05 1.44
CA LYS A 161 2.84 -12.27 2.04
C LYS A 161 3.92 -11.40 1.41
N LEU A 162 4.91 -11.04 2.21
CA LEU A 162 6.22 -10.60 1.74
C LEU A 162 7.15 -11.81 1.75
N VAL A 163 7.74 -12.15 0.61
CA VAL A 163 8.49 -13.40 0.41
C VAL A 163 9.88 -13.09 -0.13
N ARG A 164 10.91 -13.66 0.50
CA ARG A 164 12.31 -13.54 0.09
C ARG A 164 13.09 -14.79 0.50
N GLY A 165 13.61 -15.55 -0.47
CA GLY A 165 14.21 -16.86 -0.18
C GLY A 165 13.21 -17.76 0.52
N ASP A 166 13.63 -18.35 1.64
CA ASP A 166 12.79 -19.23 2.48
C ASP A 166 11.93 -18.45 3.50
N LYS A 167 12.07 -17.12 3.55
CA LYS A 167 11.36 -16.28 4.51
C LYS A 167 10.06 -15.76 3.92
N GLU A 168 8.97 -16.00 4.65
CA GLU A 168 7.61 -15.58 4.32
C GLU A 168 6.99 -14.92 5.55
N ILE A 169 6.59 -13.65 5.45
CA ILE A 169 5.95 -12.91 6.55
C ILE A 169 4.64 -12.25 6.10
N PRO A 170 3.63 -12.12 6.99
CA PRO A 170 2.43 -11.33 6.71
C PRO A 170 2.80 -9.87 6.47
N ILE A 171 2.14 -9.20 5.53
CA ILE A 171 2.46 -7.81 5.17
C ILE A 171 1.21 -6.96 4.97
N PHE A 172 1.31 -5.70 5.41
CA PHE A 172 0.29 -4.66 5.24
C PHE A 172 0.21 -4.18 3.78
N GLY A 173 -0.70 -3.24 3.54
CA GLY A 173 -0.77 -2.46 2.32
C GLY A 173 -1.57 -3.14 1.22
N LEU A 174 -2.20 -2.32 0.39
CA LEU A 174 -3.01 -2.71 -0.74
C LEU A 174 -2.71 -1.80 -1.93
N PRO A 175 -3.21 -2.09 -3.13
CA PRO A 175 -3.08 -1.15 -4.24
C PRO A 175 -3.71 0.20 -3.89
N ASP A 176 -3.06 1.30 -4.27
CA ASP A 176 -3.65 2.66 -4.20
C ASP A 176 -3.81 3.27 -2.79
N VAL A 177 -3.29 2.64 -1.73
CA VAL A 177 -3.00 3.35 -0.45
C VAL A 177 -1.60 3.99 -0.49
N ILE A 178 -1.22 4.79 0.52
CA ILE A 178 0.13 5.42 0.58
C ILE A 178 1.23 4.36 0.68
N THR A 179 1.07 3.37 1.56
CA THR A 179 1.94 2.17 1.64
C THR A 179 1.58 1.13 0.58
N SER A 180 1.53 1.55 -0.69
CA SER A 180 0.93 0.74 -1.75
C SER A 180 1.67 -0.58 -1.97
N MET A 181 0.92 -1.67 -2.09
CA MET A 181 1.44 -2.98 -2.50
C MET A 181 0.69 -3.50 -3.71
N ALA A 182 1.40 -4.17 -4.60
CA ALA A 182 0.82 -4.98 -5.66
C ALA A 182 1.30 -6.41 -5.51
N SER A 183 0.35 -7.33 -5.40
CA SER A 183 0.63 -8.75 -5.24
C SER A 183 0.32 -9.55 -6.51
N ARG A 184 0.78 -10.80 -6.53
CA ARG A 184 0.46 -11.81 -7.54
C ARG A 184 0.10 -13.13 -6.85
N PRO A 185 -0.69 -14.00 -7.50
CA PRO A 185 -0.96 -15.34 -6.99
C PRO A 185 0.32 -16.06 -6.58
N TYR A 186 0.24 -16.76 -5.45
CA TYR A 186 1.30 -17.53 -4.85
C TYR A 186 0.75 -18.92 -4.44
N GLN A 187 1.51 -19.66 -3.64
CA GLN A 187 1.12 -21.01 -3.19
C GLN A 187 -0.08 -20.96 -2.24
N ASN A 188 -0.79 -22.08 -2.14
CA ASN A 188 -1.86 -22.30 -1.15
C ASN A 188 -2.94 -21.20 -1.14
N GLY A 189 -3.27 -20.64 -2.31
CA GLY A 189 -4.27 -19.58 -2.44
C GLY A 189 -3.84 -18.22 -1.89
N GLN A 190 -2.60 -18.06 -1.44
CA GLN A 190 -2.05 -16.79 -1.01
C GLN A 190 -1.64 -15.93 -2.22
N THR A 191 -1.23 -14.71 -1.94
CA THR A 191 -0.56 -13.81 -2.86
C THR A 191 0.77 -13.37 -2.25
N ARG A 192 1.74 -13.04 -3.11
CA ARG A 192 3.01 -12.43 -2.68
C ARG A 192 3.15 -11.04 -3.27
N VAL A 193 3.66 -10.10 -2.49
CA VAL A 193 3.98 -8.74 -2.97
C VAL A 193 5.12 -8.82 -3.98
N VAL A 194 4.95 -8.17 -5.13
CA VAL A 194 5.94 -8.10 -6.22
C VAL A 194 6.34 -6.68 -6.60
N SER A 195 5.61 -5.69 -6.10
CA SER A 195 5.88 -4.27 -6.31
C SER A 195 5.23 -3.48 -5.18
N GLY A 196 5.85 -2.38 -4.80
CA GLY A 196 5.40 -1.54 -3.70
C GLY A 196 6.56 -0.70 -3.19
N GLU A 197 6.62 -0.51 -1.88
CA GLU A 197 7.72 0.23 -1.27
C GLU A 197 9.04 -0.56 -1.35
N SER A 198 10.13 0.15 -1.57
CA SER A 198 11.47 -0.42 -1.68
C SER A 198 12.39 0.18 -0.62
N TYR A 199 13.18 1.19 -0.98
CA TYR A 199 14.01 1.95 -0.06
C TYR A 199 13.21 3.15 0.48
N ILE A 200 13.14 3.25 1.79
CA ILE A 200 12.54 4.37 2.51
C ILE A 200 13.67 5.09 3.24
N ALA A 201 13.81 6.40 3.00
CA ALA A 201 14.65 7.30 3.78
C ALA A 201 13.80 8.46 4.30
N LEU A 202 13.80 8.64 5.61
CA LEU A 202 13.13 9.73 6.30
C LEU A 202 14.22 10.66 6.81
N VAL A 203 14.15 11.93 6.43
CA VAL A 203 15.21 12.92 6.70
C VAL A 203 14.60 14.13 7.39
N GLU A 204 15.14 14.49 8.55
CA GLU A 204 14.80 15.70 9.29
C GLU A 204 16.01 16.64 9.31
N PHE A 205 15.80 17.86 8.81
CA PHE A 205 16.80 18.92 8.83
C PHE A 205 16.51 19.87 10.01
N ASP A 206 17.33 19.80 11.04
CA ASP A 206 17.31 20.76 12.15
C ASP A 206 18.44 21.78 11.96
N ARG A 207 18.08 23.07 11.93
CA ARG A 207 19.05 24.17 11.77
C ARG A 207 20.03 24.27 12.93
N ASN A 208 19.73 23.64 14.06
CA ASN A 208 20.59 23.62 15.25
C ASN A 208 21.53 22.39 15.29
N GLN A 209 21.42 21.48 14.33
CA GLN A 209 22.26 20.28 14.25
C GLN A 209 23.19 20.36 13.03
N PRO A 210 24.46 19.92 13.15
CA PRO A 210 25.40 19.94 12.03
C PRO A 210 25.04 18.90 10.95
N ASN A 211 24.37 17.81 11.34
CA ASN A 211 24.00 16.71 10.47
C ASN A 211 22.48 16.49 10.50
N PRO A 212 21.85 16.10 9.38
CA PRO A 212 20.44 15.72 9.36
C PRO A 212 20.23 14.41 10.13
N LYS A 213 19.06 14.26 10.74
CA LYS A 213 18.63 12.97 11.28
C LYS A 213 18.08 12.13 10.13
N ILE A 214 18.68 10.97 9.89
CA ILE A 214 18.29 10.06 8.81
C ILE A 214 17.86 8.72 9.40
N GLU A 215 16.69 8.27 8.97
CA GLU A 215 16.17 6.94 9.26
C GLU A 215 15.89 6.20 7.96
N THR A 216 16.31 4.93 7.87
CA THR A 216 16.22 4.15 6.63
C THR A 216 15.60 2.79 6.87
N VAL A 217 14.98 2.21 5.85
CA VAL A 217 14.65 0.79 5.78
C VAL A 217 14.56 0.38 4.31
N ILE A 218 14.92 -0.86 4.01
CA ILE A 218 14.62 -1.48 2.70
C ILE A 218 13.71 -2.69 2.93
N SER A 219 12.79 -2.94 2.00
CA SER A 219 11.75 -3.95 2.16
C SER A 219 12.27 -5.38 2.41
N TYR A 220 13.47 -5.71 1.93
CA TYR A 220 14.13 -7.00 2.14
C TYR A 220 15.42 -6.87 2.94
N GLY A 221 16.53 -6.70 2.23
CA GLY A 221 17.87 -6.52 2.77
C GLY A 221 18.74 -5.78 1.76
N SER A 222 19.97 -5.47 2.16
CA SER A 222 20.93 -4.67 1.36
C SER A 222 21.71 -5.50 0.33
N SER A 223 21.36 -6.77 0.11
CA SER A 223 22.09 -7.70 -0.74
C SER A 223 21.16 -8.62 -1.53
N GLU A 224 21.54 -8.89 -2.79
CA GLU A 224 20.89 -9.91 -3.63
C GLU A 224 21.52 -11.30 -3.48
N ASN A 225 22.65 -11.42 -2.79
CA ASN A 225 23.27 -12.72 -2.54
C ASN A 225 22.52 -13.43 -1.40
N ALA A 226 21.89 -14.58 -1.71
CA ALA A 226 21.16 -15.39 -0.74
C ALA A 226 22.01 -15.88 0.45
N SER A 227 23.33 -15.98 0.30
CA SER A 227 24.23 -16.34 1.41
C SER A 227 24.64 -15.15 2.29
N SER A 228 24.23 -13.93 1.93
CA SER A 228 24.57 -12.72 2.67
C SER A 228 23.70 -12.58 3.92
N PRO A 229 24.27 -12.19 5.08
CA PRO A 229 23.45 -11.85 6.25
C PRO A 229 22.59 -10.60 6.03
N HIS A 230 22.75 -9.91 4.89
CA HIS A 230 22.00 -8.73 4.49
C HIS A 230 21.01 -9.02 3.35
N PHE A 231 20.60 -10.28 3.15
CA PHE A 231 19.68 -10.69 2.09
C PHE A 231 18.21 -10.36 2.42
N ASP A 232 17.81 -10.53 3.68
CA ASP A 232 16.42 -10.47 4.16
C ASP A 232 16.30 -9.89 5.59
N ASP A 233 17.36 -9.24 6.08
CA ASP A 233 17.55 -8.83 7.47
C ASP A 233 16.76 -7.60 7.91
N GLN A 234 16.06 -6.93 6.99
CA GLN A 234 15.22 -5.77 7.28
C GLN A 234 13.72 -6.03 7.09
N MET A 235 13.32 -7.24 6.68
CA MET A 235 11.91 -7.57 6.42
C MET A 235 10.98 -7.34 7.62
N GLU A 236 11.37 -7.73 8.83
CA GLU A 236 10.56 -7.52 10.05
C GLU A 236 10.50 -6.06 10.45
N LEU A 237 11.62 -5.34 10.28
CA LEU A 237 11.68 -3.91 10.55
C LEU A 237 10.70 -3.17 9.63
N TYR A 238 10.74 -3.51 8.34
CA TYR A 238 9.85 -2.99 7.32
C TYR A 238 8.38 -3.32 7.61
N ALA A 239 8.06 -4.59 7.88
CA ALA A 239 6.70 -5.04 8.19
C ALA A 239 6.11 -4.40 9.45
N ALA A 240 6.96 -3.95 10.37
CA ALA A 240 6.57 -3.26 11.60
C ALA A 240 6.54 -1.73 11.49
N PHE A 241 6.68 -1.15 10.28
CA PHE A 241 6.83 0.30 10.07
C PHE A 241 7.97 0.94 10.87
N LYS A 242 9.04 0.17 11.10
CA LYS A 242 10.24 0.63 11.81
C LYS A 242 11.35 0.95 10.82
N THR A 243 12.31 1.71 11.32
CA THR A 243 13.47 2.19 10.58
C THR A 243 14.72 2.02 11.42
N LYS A 244 15.87 1.91 10.77
CA LYS A 244 17.20 1.96 11.40
C LYS A 244 17.81 3.34 11.21
N PRO A 245 18.57 3.87 12.19
CA PRO A 245 19.30 5.11 12.00
C PRO A 245 20.34 4.97 10.89
N MET A 246 20.66 6.09 10.25
CA MET A 246 21.76 6.24 9.32
C MET A 246 22.48 7.56 9.64
N THR A 247 23.80 7.55 9.55
CA THR A 247 24.64 8.71 9.88
C THR A 247 25.49 9.11 8.68
N LEU A 248 25.69 10.42 8.51
CA LEU A 248 26.66 10.99 7.57
C LEU A 248 27.96 11.40 8.28
N ASP A 249 28.03 11.22 9.61
CA ASP A 249 29.23 11.48 10.38
C ASP A 249 30.32 10.45 10.01
N LYS A 250 31.41 10.96 9.44
CA LYS A 250 32.51 10.12 8.99
C LYS A 250 33.09 9.29 10.13
N ASP A 251 33.35 9.89 11.29
CA ASP A 251 34.01 9.22 12.39
C ASP A 251 33.12 8.10 12.96
N GLU A 252 31.81 8.33 13.05
CA GLU A 252 30.84 7.30 13.44
C GLU A 252 30.76 6.16 12.41
N VAL A 253 30.79 6.48 11.11
CA VAL A 253 30.81 5.47 10.04
C VAL A 253 32.05 4.59 10.14
N TYR A 254 33.24 5.18 10.31
CA TYR A 254 34.48 4.42 10.44
C TYR A 254 34.53 3.59 11.73
N ALA A 255 34.01 4.10 12.84
CA ALA A 255 33.95 3.37 14.11
C ALA A 255 33.04 2.14 14.06
N ASN A 256 31.95 2.19 13.29
CA ASN A 256 30.97 1.11 13.17
C ASN A 256 31.15 0.23 11.91
N ALA A 257 32.18 0.48 11.10
CA ALA A 257 32.37 -0.22 9.84
C ALA A 257 32.67 -1.72 10.05
N LYS A 258 31.85 -2.59 9.46
CA LYS A 258 32.13 -4.04 9.42
C LYS A 258 33.30 -4.42 8.49
N ARG A 259 33.52 -3.62 7.44
CA ARG A 259 34.59 -3.82 6.46
C ARG A 259 34.96 -2.47 5.85
N ILE A 260 36.27 -2.21 5.78
CA ILE A 260 36.84 -1.08 5.05
C ILE A 260 37.62 -1.67 3.87
N TYR A 261 37.37 -1.15 2.66
CA TYR A 261 37.98 -1.65 1.42
C TYR A 261 38.57 -0.48 0.63
N HIS A 262 39.75 -0.71 0.06
CA HIS A 262 40.49 0.25 -0.75
C HIS A 262 40.68 -0.37 -2.15
N PRO A 263 39.80 -0.07 -3.12
CA PRO A 263 40.00 -0.52 -4.50
C PRO A 263 41.26 0.09 -5.09
N GLN A 264 41.97 -0.70 -5.90
CA GLN A 264 43.06 -0.23 -6.75
C GLN A 264 42.54 0.16 -8.13
#